data_AF-A0A017RZ36-F1
#
_entry.id   AF-A0A017RZ36-F1
#
_cell.length_a   1.000
_cell.length_b   1.000
_cell.length_c   1.000
_cell.angle_alpha   90.00
_cell.angle_beta   90.00
_cell.angle_gamma   90.00
#
_symmetry.space_group_name_H-M   'P 1'
#
loop_
_entity.id
_entity.type
_entity.pdbx_description
1 polymer ?
#
loop_
_entity_poly.entity_id
_entity_poly.type
_entity_poly.pdbx_seq_one_letter_code
_entity_poly.pdbx_strand_id
1 'polypeptide(L)'
;MIFKPDEVANLKKGRTIHVEIKEGDVRVLKRNFCGVYELFPEDNSCQTEYFEDLNLFKNRYGNVHKKFPLYNICKQRLDIYPVAEEKDCRYILKWFSEYGKIIYQRTKTFAGLDIDYYIWISDMENTISSFQVVKDDHHFTLSIGSKNIVNSLKYAI
;
A
#
# COMPACT_ATOMS: atom_id res chain seq x y z
N MET A 1 -27.29 0.56 4.46
CA MET A 1 -26.25 0.07 3.53
C MET A 1 -24.94 0.13 4.28
N ILE A 2 -24.21 -0.98 4.33
CA ILE A 2 -22.89 -1.06 4.96
C ILE A 2 -21.86 -0.92 3.83
N PHE A 3 -20.92 0.00 4.00
CA PHE A 3 -19.85 0.24 3.04
C PHE A 3 -18.55 -0.41 3.53
N LYS A 4 -17.71 -0.83 2.60
CA LYS A 4 -16.28 -0.99 2.91
C LYS A 4 -15.62 0.40 2.95
N PRO A 5 -14.55 0.61 3.73
CA PRO A 5 -13.92 1.93 3.84
C PRO A 5 -13.51 2.53 2.49
N ASP A 6 -13.11 1.71 1.51
CA ASP A 6 -12.74 2.15 0.16
C ASP A 6 -13.91 2.63 -0.69
N GLU A 7 -15.12 2.15 -0.41
CA GLU A 7 -16.34 2.48 -1.16
C GLU A 7 -16.89 3.86 -0.76
N VAL A 8 -16.37 4.45 0.31
CA VAL A 8 -16.80 5.75 0.80
C VAL A 8 -16.27 6.85 -0.11
N ALA A 9 -17.01 7.25 -1.14
CA ALA A 9 -16.55 8.27 -2.10
C ALA A 9 -16.40 9.67 -1.47
N ASN A 10 -17.41 10.16 -0.76
CA ASN A 10 -17.40 11.41 -0.01
C ASN A 10 -18.56 11.43 0.99
N LEU A 11 -18.37 12.05 2.15
CA LEU A 11 -19.41 12.20 3.17
C LEU A 11 -19.73 13.68 3.36
N LYS A 12 -21.00 14.06 3.23
CA LYS A 12 -21.46 15.44 3.51
C LYS A 12 -21.44 15.69 5.02
N LYS A 13 -21.22 16.95 5.42
CA LYS A 13 -21.29 17.36 6.84
C LYS A 13 -22.65 16.98 7.45
N GLY A 14 -22.63 16.50 8.69
CA GLY A 14 -23.78 16.00 9.43
C GLY A 14 -24.30 14.63 8.99
N ARG A 15 -23.70 13.99 7.98
CA ARG A 15 -24.12 12.66 7.52
C ARG A 15 -23.33 11.55 8.20
N THR A 16 -24.01 10.41 8.35
CA THR A 16 -23.48 9.17 8.88
C THR A 16 -23.66 8.06 7.85
N ILE A 17 -22.76 7.09 7.88
CA ILE A 17 -22.84 5.83 7.16
C ILE A 17 -22.31 4.70 8.05
N HIS A 18 -22.73 3.47 7.77
CA HIS A 18 -22.14 2.29 8.40
C HIS A 18 -20.98 1.80 7.55
N VAL A 19 -19.86 1.52 8.19
CA VAL A 19 -18.64 1.02 7.56
C VAL A 19 -18.19 -0.25 8.26
N GLU A 20 -17.93 -1.30 7.50
CA GLU A 20 -17.35 -2.53 8.03
C GLU A 20 -15.83 -2.48 7.93
N ILE A 21 -15.16 -2.24 9.06
CA ILE A 21 -13.70 -2.02 9.10
C ILE A 21 -12.90 -3.34 9.16
N LYS A 22 -13.52 -4.41 9.65
CA LYS A 22 -13.05 -5.80 9.63
C LYS A 22 -14.26 -6.72 9.49
N GLU A 23 -14.06 -7.96 9.06
CA GLU A 23 -15.15 -8.94 8.94
C GLU A 23 -15.94 -9.03 10.25
N GLY A 24 -17.20 -8.60 10.22
CA GLY A 24 -18.09 -8.53 11.38
C GLY A 24 -17.95 -7.31 12.30
N ASP A 25 -16.95 -6.43 12.12
CA ASP A 25 -16.79 -5.17 12.88
C ASP A 25 -17.37 -4.00 12.07
N VAL A 26 -18.63 -3.68 12.35
CA VAL A 26 -19.37 -2.57 11.73
C VAL A 26 -19.40 -1.37 12.67
N ARG A 27 -18.96 -0.22 12.16
CA ARG A 27 -18.93 1.05 12.90
C ARG A 27 -19.65 2.14 12.14
N VAL A 28 -19.98 3.22 12.84
CA VAL A 28 -20.57 4.42 12.25
C VAL A 28 -19.47 5.41 11.92
N LEU A 29 -19.34 5.76 10.63
CA LEU A 29 -18.52 6.88 10.17
C LEU A 29 -19.41 8.10 9.97
N LYS A 30 -19.07 9.20 10.65
CA LYS A 30 -19.77 10.48 10.59
C LYS A 30 -18.82 11.57 10.17
N ARG A 31 -19.27 12.52 9.34
CA ARG A 31 -18.56 13.79 9.16
C ARG A 31 -19.27 14.87 9.94
N ASN A 32 -18.65 15.40 10.99
CA ASN A 32 -19.29 16.42 11.82
C ASN A 32 -19.39 17.79 11.11
N PHE A 33 -20.05 18.76 11.75
CA PHE A 33 -20.25 20.09 11.17
C PHE A 33 -18.95 20.89 11.02
N CYS A 34 -17.94 20.58 11.85
CA CYS A 34 -16.59 21.13 11.72
C CYS A 34 -15.83 20.52 10.53
N GLY A 35 -16.32 19.43 9.95
CA GLY A 35 -15.74 18.77 8.78
C GLY A 35 -14.81 17.60 9.10
N VAL A 36 -14.62 17.29 10.39
CA VAL A 36 -13.83 16.18 10.92
C VAL A 36 -14.64 14.88 10.83
N TYR A 37 -13.95 13.78 10.54
CA TYR A 37 -14.56 12.44 10.50
C TYR A 37 -14.45 11.76 11.85
N GLU A 38 -15.55 11.18 12.31
CA GLU A 38 -15.72 10.48 13.59
C GLU A 38 -16.08 9.03 13.29
N LEU A 39 -15.31 8.08 13.80
CA LEU A 39 -15.59 6.64 13.70
C LEU A 39 -15.85 6.07 15.09
N PHE A 40 -17.02 5.47 15.30
CA PHE A 40 -17.39 4.92 16.60
C PHE A 40 -18.27 3.66 16.46
N PRO A 41 -18.22 2.74 17.43
CA PRO A 41 -19.19 1.65 17.55
C PRO A 41 -20.62 2.18 17.67
N GLU A 42 -21.58 1.54 17.02
CA GLU A 42 -22.99 1.96 17.03
C GLU A 42 -23.59 1.98 18.44
N ASP A 43 -23.12 1.05 19.26
CA ASP A 43 -23.46 0.80 20.65
C ASP A 43 -22.65 1.64 21.66
N ASN A 44 -21.60 2.34 21.23
CA ASN A 44 -20.78 3.16 22.12
C ASN A 44 -20.07 4.34 21.44
N SER A 45 -20.70 5.52 21.48
CA SER A 45 -20.12 6.75 20.94
C SER A 45 -18.99 7.36 21.80
N CYS A 46 -18.76 6.86 23.03
CA CYS A 46 -17.67 7.34 23.87
C CYS A 46 -16.29 6.90 23.36
N GLN A 47 -16.22 5.86 22.52
CA GLN A 47 -14.99 5.41 21.87
C GLN A 47 -14.93 5.91 20.42
N THR A 48 -14.79 7.23 20.27
CA THR A 48 -14.68 7.88 18.96
C THR A 48 -13.23 8.04 18.54
N GLU A 49 -12.89 7.54 17.35
CA GLU A 49 -11.67 7.87 16.63
C GLU A 49 -11.92 9.05 15.68
N TYR A 50 -10.95 9.97 15.60
CA TYR A 50 -11.06 11.18 14.78
C TYR A 50 -10.08 11.14 13.60
N PHE A 51 -10.54 11.60 12.44
CA PHE A 51 -9.73 11.75 11.24
C PHE A 51 -9.96 13.15 10.63
N GLU A 52 -8.87 13.84 10.33
CA GLU A 52 -8.92 15.19 9.73
C GLU A 52 -9.43 15.14 8.29
N ASP A 53 -9.19 14.04 7.59
CA ASP A 53 -9.70 13.80 6.25
C ASP A 53 -10.11 12.33 6.03
N LEU A 54 -10.86 12.10 4.95
CA LEU A 54 -11.38 10.78 4.60
C LEU A 54 -10.28 9.82 4.11
N ASN A 55 -9.17 10.34 3.59
CA ASN A 55 -8.06 9.52 3.11
C ASN A 55 -7.33 8.88 4.29
N LEU A 56 -7.17 9.58 5.42
CA LEU A 56 -6.60 9.00 6.65
C LEU A 56 -7.44 7.85 7.18
N PHE A 57 -8.76 7.99 7.19
CA PHE A 57 -9.69 6.90 7.52
C PHE A 57 -9.50 5.70 6.57
N LYS A 58 -9.46 5.95 5.26
CA LYS A 58 -9.25 4.91 4.24
C LYS A 58 -7.89 4.24 4.37
N ASN A 59 -6.83 5.00 4.61
CA ASN A 59 -5.48 4.50 4.82
C ASN A 59 -5.41 3.59 6.05
N ARG A 60 -6.16 3.92 7.11
CA ARG A 60 -6.23 3.06 8.30
C ARG A 60 -7.08 1.81 8.06
N TYR A 61 -8.26 1.90 7.45
CA TYR A 61 -9.26 0.80 7.47
C TYR A 61 -9.64 0.18 6.12
N GLY A 62 -9.30 0.77 4.98
CA GLY A 62 -9.51 0.19 3.64
C GLY A 62 -8.81 -1.14 3.36
N ASN A 63 -9.08 -1.71 2.20
CA ASN A 63 -8.54 -3.00 1.77
C ASN A 63 -7.09 -2.83 1.31
N VAL A 64 -6.19 -3.67 1.83
CA VAL A 64 -4.73 -3.62 1.57
C VAL A 64 -4.41 -3.65 0.07
N HIS A 65 -5.24 -4.33 -0.71
CA HIS A 65 -5.11 -4.46 -2.18
C HIS A 65 -5.42 -3.20 -2.99
N LYS A 66 -6.09 -2.19 -2.43
CA LYS A 66 -6.28 -0.87 -3.07
C LYS A 66 -5.51 0.26 -2.36
N LYS A 67 -4.81 -0.06 -1.28
CA LYS A 67 -4.37 0.91 -0.26
C LYS A 67 -3.02 1.56 -0.49
N PHE A 68 -2.22 1.07 -1.43
CA PHE A 68 -0.87 1.57 -1.61
C PHE A 68 -0.62 1.81 -3.10
N PRO A 69 -1.03 2.96 -3.64
CA PRO A 69 -0.37 3.45 -4.84
C PRO A 69 1.13 3.46 -4.55
N LEU A 70 1.86 2.66 -5.32
CA LEU A 70 3.30 2.61 -5.20
C LEU A 70 3.83 3.82 -5.95
N TYR A 71 4.41 4.76 -5.22
CA TYR A 71 5.05 5.94 -5.80
C TYR A 71 6.55 5.90 -5.55
N ASN A 72 6.98 5.24 -4.46
CA ASN A 72 8.37 5.03 -4.13
C ASN A 72 8.53 3.77 -3.25
N ILE A 73 8.84 2.63 -3.86
CA ILE A 73 8.95 1.36 -3.12
C ILE A 73 10.07 1.37 -2.07
N CYS A 74 11.15 2.15 -2.25
CA CYS A 74 12.21 2.28 -1.24
C CYS A 74 11.71 2.93 0.05
N LYS A 75 10.86 3.96 -0.05
CA LYS A 75 10.24 4.64 1.09
C LYS A 75 9.12 3.81 1.71
N GLN A 76 8.39 3.06 0.89
CA GLN A 76 7.23 2.26 1.30
C GLN A 76 7.60 0.82 1.71
N ARG A 77 8.89 0.46 1.76
CA ARG A 77 9.35 -0.93 1.97
C ARG A 77 8.81 -1.58 3.23
N LEU A 78 8.65 -0.83 4.33
CA LEU A 78 8.14 -1.36 5.60
C LEU A 78 6.65 -1.71 5.51
N ASP A 79 5.90 -1.01 4.66
CA ASP A 79 4.50 -1.31 4.39
C ASP A 79 4.36 -2.43 3.35
N ILE A 80 5.34 -2.59 2.46
CA ILE A 80 5.34 -3.62 1.41
C ILE A 80 5.68 -5.00 1.99
N TYR A 81 6.60 -5.11 2.95
CA TYR A 81 7.05 -6.43 3.47
C TYR A 81 5.93 -7.28 4.07
N PRO A 82 5.02 -6.75 4.92
CA PRO A 82 3.89 -7.54 5.41
C PRO A 82 3.01 -8.09 4.29
N VAL A 83 2.83 -7.34 3.19
CA VAL A 83 2.08 -7.80 2.02
C VAL A 83 2.81 -8.91 1.29
N ALA A 84 4.14 -8.81 1.18
CA ALA A 84 4.98 -9.82 0.53
C ALA A 84 5.06 -11.14 1.32
N GLU A 85 4.86 -11.12 2.64
CA GLU A 85 4.79 -12.33 3.48
C GLU A 85 3.50 -13.14 3.24
N GLU A 86 2.40 -12.48 2.87
CA GLU A 86 1.08 -13.11 2.70
C GLU A 86 0.75 -13.51 1.25
N LYS A 87 1.53 -13.06 0.27
CA LYS A 87 1.21 -13.17 -1.16
C LYS A 87 2.31 -13.90 -1.91
N ASP A 88 2.00 -14.46 -3.07
CA ASP A 88 3.00 -15.11 -3.91
C ASP A 88 3.83 -14.08 -4.72
N CYS A 89 4.99 -14.51 -5.22
CA CYS A 89 5.88 -13.63 -5.98
C CYS A 89 5.20 -13.04 -7.22
N ARG A 90 4.32 -13.82 -7.88
CA ARG A 90 3.60 -13.37 -9.08
C ARG A 90 2.66 -12.22 -8.74
N TYR A 91 1.99 -12.30 -7.60
CA TYR A 91 1.14 -11.25 -7.08
C TYR A 91 1.93 -9.96 -6.85
N ILE A 92 3.07 -10.03 -6.16
CA ILE A 92 3.90 -8.84 -5.87
C ILE A 92 4.41 -8.18 -7.15
N LEU A 93 4.90 -8.97 -8.12
CA LEU A 93 5.34 -8.44 -9.41
C LEU A 93 4.18 -7.82 -10.19
N LYS A 94 2.99 -8.43 -10.17
CA LYS A 94 1.81 -7.84 -10.80
C LYS A 94 1.45 -6.51 -10.13
N TRP A 95 1.41 -6.47 -8.80
CA TRP A 95 1.10 -5.26 -8.05
C TRP A 95 2.10 -4.12 -8.34
N PHE A 96 3.40 -4.41 -8.38
CA PHE A 96 4.41 -3.42 -8.76
C PHE A 96 4.21 -2.91 -10.20
N SER A 97 3.75 -3.77 -11.11
CA SER A 97 3.48 -3.40 -12.51
C SER A 97 2.24 -2.53 -12.73
N GLU A 98 1.33 -2.47 -11.75
CA GLU A 98 0.13 -1.62 -11.81
C GLU A 98 0.44 -0.13 -11.58
N TYR A 99 1.61 0.18 -11.02
CA TYR A 99 2.01 1.54 -10.61
C TYR A 99 3.37 1.97 -11.15
N GLY A 100 4.00 1.14 -11.99
CA GLY A 100 5.31 1.40 -12.53
C GLY A 100 5.82 0.32 -13.47
N LYS A 101 6.91 0.61 -14.15
CA LYS A 101 7.58 -0.35 -15.04
C LYS A 101 8.61 -1.18 -14.28
N ILE A 102 8.47 -2.50 -14.33
CA ILE A 102 9.47 -3.45 -13.84
C ILE A 102 10.43 -3.81 -14.97
N ILE A 103 11.73 -3.74 -14.70
CA ILE A 103 12.80 -4.13 -15.60
C ILE A 103 13.64 -5.19 -14.90
N TYR A 104 13.60 -6.42 -15.42
CA TYR A 104 14.52 -7.48 -15.00
C TYR A 104 15.95 -7.16 -15.46
N GLN A 105 16.92 -7.29 -14.56
CA GLN A 105 18.32 -7.04 -14.86
C GLN A 105 19.12 -8.33 -15.07
N ARG A 106 19.05 -9.25 -14.11
CA ARG A 106 19.83 -10.50 -14.09
C ARG A 106 19.37 -11.41 -12.95
N THR A 107 19.74 -12.68 -13.04
CA THR A 107 19.70 -13.66 -11.94
C THR A 107 21.13 -13.97 -11.49
N LYS A 108 21.32 -14.18 -10.20
CA LYS A 108 22.53 -14.79 -9.65
C LYS A 108 22.14 -15.96 -8.76
N THR A 109 22.80 -17.09 -8.96
CA THR A 109 22.68 -18.23 -8.06
C THR A 109 23.77 -18.16 -7.00
N PHE A 110 23.38 -18.21 -5.73
CA PHE A 110 24.31 -18.24 -4.60
C PHE A 110 23.85 -19.26 -3.57
N ALA A 111 24.73 -20.20 -3.19
CA ALA A 111 24.41 -21.25 -2.22
C ALA A 111 23.12 -22.03 -2.54
N GLY A 112 22.82 -22.25 -3.83
CA GLY A 112 21.61 -22.96 -4.28
C GLY A 112 20.34 -22.10 -4.31
N LEU A 113 20.41 -20.81 -3.99
CA LEU A 113 19.31 -19.87 -4.08
C LEU A 113 19.43 -19.01 -5.34
N ASP A 114 18.33 -18.83 -6.05
CA ASP A 114 18.26 -17.94 -7.20
C ASP A 114 17.81 -16.55 -6.76
N ILE A 115 18.63 -15.55 -7.06
CA ILE A 115 18.42 -14.15 -6.73
C ILE A 115 18.17 -13.37 -8.02
N ASP A 116 16.92 -12.98 -8.25
CA ASP A 116 16.51 -12.14 -9.37
C ASP A 116 16.63 -10.67 -8.99
N TYR A 117 17.31 -9.88 -9.82
CA TYR A 117 17.51 -8.45 -9.64
C TYR A 117 16.62 -7.66 -10.58
N TYR A 118 15.90 -6.68 -10.03
CA TYR A 118 14.96 -5.84 -10.77
C TYR A 118 15.21 -4.36 -10.51
N ILE A 119 14.85 -3.54 -11.51
CA ILE A 119 14.59 -2.11 -11.36
C ILE A 119 13.09 -1.89 -11.48
N TRP A 120 12.55 -1.03 -10.62
CA TRP A 120 11.20 -0.51 -10.71
C TRP A 120 11.25 1.01 -10.97
N ILE A 121 10.52 1.46 -11.98
CA ILE A 121 10.39 2.87 -12.35
C ILE A 121 8.94 3.28 -12.08
N SER A 122 8.73 4.23 -11.19
CA SER A 122 7.40 4.72 -10.81
C SER A 122 6.71 5.45 -11.96
N ASP A 123 5.41 5.23 -12.14
CA ASP A 123 4.58 6.01 -13.08
C ASP A 123 4.09 7.33 -12.46
N MET A 124 4.08 7.43 -11.12
CA MET A 124 3.53 8.57 -10.38
C MET A 124 4.59 9.59 -9.96
N GLU A 125 5.79 9.13 -9.61
CA GLU A 125 6.93 9.99 -9.28
C GLU A 125 8.09 9.69 -10.21
N ASN A 126 9.01 10.65 -10.42
CA ASN A 126 10.24 10.38 -11.16
C ASN A 126 11.26 9.62 -10.28
N THR A 127 10.86 8.44 -9.78
CA THR A 127 11.66 7.60 -8.89
C THR A 127 12.01 6.28 -9.55
N ILE A 128 13.27 5.87 -9.33
CA ILE A 128 13.81 4.61 -9.79
C ILE A 128 14.35 3.88 -8.56
N SER A 129 13.89 2.65 -8.37
CA SER A 129 14.20 1.83 -7.21
C SER A 129 14.73 0.48 -7.66
N SER A 130 15.65 -0.12 -6.91
CA SER A 130 16.04 -1.51 -7.10
C SER A 130 15.40 -2.41 -6.05
N PHE A 131 15.04 -3.62 -6.47
CA PHE A 131 14.61 -4.68 -5.57
C PHE A 131 15.13 -6.03 -6.06
N GLN A 132 15.16 -7.00 -5.17
CA GLN A 132 15.55 -8.37 -5.43
C GLN A 132 14.46 -9.33 -4.97
N VAL A 133 14.31 -10.42 -5.70
CA VAL A 133 13.48 -11.55 -5.30
C VAL A 133 14.42 -12.74 -5.16
N VAL A 134 14.55 -13.23 -3.92
CA VAL A 134 15.26 -14.48 -3.64
C VAL A 134 14.24 -15.59 -3.66
N LYS A 135 14.46 -16.64 -4.46
CA LYS A 135 13.56 -17.80 -4.55
C LYS A 135 14.24 -19.03 -3.98
N ASP A 136 13.47 -19.78 -3.20
CA ASP A 136 13.72 -21.18 -2.90
C ASP A 136 12.59 -22.04 -3.50
N ASP A 137 12.64 -23.36 -3.32
CA ASP A 137 11.70 -24.32 -3.93
C ASP A 137 10.23 -24.09 -3.52
N HIS A 138 9.96 -23.37 -2.43
CA HIS A 138 8.62 -23.21 -1.84
C HIS A 138 8.25 -21.78 -1.46
N HIS A 139 9.22 -20.87 -1.33
CA HIS A 139 9.04 -19.51 -0.84
C HIS A 139 9.87 -18.53 -1.66
N PHE A 140 9.52 -17.25 -1.54
CA PHE A 140 10.39 -16.17 -1.97
C PHE A 140 10.55 -15.16 -0.85
N THR A 141 11.67 -14.44 -0.88
CA THR A 141 11.92 -13.29 -0.03
C THR A 141 12.11 -12.06 -0.91
N LEU A 142 11.40 -10.98 -0.57
CA LEU A 142 11.55 -9.68 -1.21
C LEU A 142 12.56 -8.83 -0.45
N SER A 143 13.52 -8.26 -1.17
CA SER A 143 14.47 -7.27 -0.64
C SER A 143 14.37 -6.00 -1.46
N ILE A 144 14.08 -4.86 -0.82
CA ILE A 144 14.01 -3.56 -1.49
C ILE A 144 15.17 -2.68 -1.02
N GLY A 145 15.86 -2.05 -1.96
CA GLY A 145 16.96 -1.14 -1.66
C GLY A 145 16.53 -0.01 -0.71
N SER A 146 17.40 0.39 0.20
CA SER A 146 17.09 1.46 1.17
C SER A 146 17.12 2.87 0.56
N LYS A 147 17.61 3.01 -0.68
CA LYS A 147 17.78 4.27 -1.40
C LYS A 147 17.34 4.10 -2.85
N ASN A 148 16.77 5.16 -3.42
CA ASN A 148 16.54 5.23 -4.86
C ASN A 148 17.86 5.14 -5.61
N ILE A 149 17.82 4.62 -6.83
CA ILE A 149 18.92 4.75 -7.77
C ILE A 149 18.92 6.22 -8.22
N VAL A 150 19.86 7.01 -7.69
CA VAL A 150 20.08 8.37 -8.18
C VAL A 150 20.69 8.23 -9.57
N ASN A 151 19.92 8.60 -10.59
CA ASN A 151 20.49 8.87 -11.90
C ASN A 151 21.44 10.07 -11.74
N SER A 152 22.74 9.81 -11.75
CA SER A 152 23.75 10.80 -12.13
C SER A 152 23.65 11.20 -13.62
N LEU A 153 22.63 10.74 -14.34
CA LEU A 153 22.29 11.12 -15.72
C LEU A 153 21.71 12.55 -15.87
N LYS A 154 22.06 13.48 -14.99
CA LYS A 154 21.74 14.93 -15.14
C LYS A 154 22.96 15.83 -15.41
N TYR A 155 24.14 15.27 -15.69
CA TYR A 155 25.32 16.04 -16.11
C TYR A 155 26.06 15.41 -17.30
N ALA A 156 25.32 15.01 -18.33
CA ALA A 156 25.89 14.69 -19.64
C ALA A 156 25.03 15.34 -20.74
N ILE A 157 25.00 16.68 -20.73
CA ILE A 157 24.77 17.52 -21.91
C ILE A 157 25.94 18.48 -21.95
#